data_AF-A0A3J1ZJF0-F1
#
_entry.id   AF-A0A3J1ZJF0-F1
#
_cell.length_a   1.000
_cell.length_b   1.000
_cell.length_c   1.000
_cell.angle_alpha   90.00
_cell.angle_beta   90.00
_cell.angle_gamma   90.00
#
_symmetry.space_group_name_H-M   'P 1'
#
loop_
_entity.id
_entity.type
_entity.pdbx_description
1 polymer ?
#
loop_
_entity_poly.entity_id
_entity_poly.type
_entity_poly.pdbx_seq_one_letter_code
_entity_poly.pdbx_strand_id
1 'polypeptide(L)' 'MMRNGTIIPANNTVSLGAVGTSAVSLGLTANYARTGGQVTAGNVQSIIGVTFVYQ' A
#
# COMPACT_ATOMS: atom_id res chain seq x y z
N MET A 1 -1.19 2.90 3.23
CA MET A 1 -1.48 2.65 1.80
C MET A 1 -2.86 2.05 1.68
N MET A 2 -3.54 2.25 0.56
CA MET A 2 -4.88 1.70 0.30
C MET A 2 -4.90 0.93 -1.02
N ARG A 3 -5.82 -0.02 -1.15
CA ARG A 3 -6.21 -0.64 -2.42
C ARG A 3 -7.72 -0.61 -2.54
N ASN A 4 -8.24 -0.03 -3.63
CA ASN A 4 -9.69 0.10 -3.87
C ASN A 4 -10.47 0.68 -2.66
N GLY A 5 -9.89 1.65 -1.95
CA GLY A 5 -10.49 2.27 -0.76
C GLY A 5 -10.27 1.53 0.56
N THR A 6 -9.73 0.31 0.54
CA THR A 6 -9.43 -0.47 1.75
C THR A 6 -7.99 -0.25 2.20
N ILE A 7 -7.78 -0.01 3.49
CA ILE A 7 -6.44 0.12 4.10
C ILE A 7 -5.74 -1.23 4.07
N ILE A 8 -4.48 -1.25 3.63
CA ILE A 8 -3.63 -2.44 3.73
C ILE A 8 -2.62 -2.23 4.86
N PRO A 9 -2.71 -3.00 5.97
CA PRO A 9 -1.70 -3.00 7.03
C PRO A 9 -0.35 -3.53 6.53
N ALA A 10 0.72 -3.20 7.26
CA ALA A 10 2.02 -3.80 7.00
C ALA A 10 1.98 -5.32 7.21
N ASN A 11 2.77 -6.06 6.44
CA ASN A 11 2.87 -7.53 6.51
C ASN A 11 1.54 -8.27 6.29
N ASN A 12 0.57 -7.64 5.62
CA ASN A 12 -0.70 -8.26 5.26
C ASN A 12 -0.71 -8.62 3.77
N THR A 13 -0.81 -9.91 3.46
CA THR A 13 -0.83 -10.41 2.07
C THR A 13 -2.11 -9.99 1.37
N VAL A 14 -1.97 -9.43 0.16
CA VAL A 14 -3.11 -9.07 -0.69
C VAL A 14 -3.09 -9.94 -1.94
N SER A 15 -4.15 -10.71 -2.17
CA SER A 15 -4.27 -11.54 -3.37
C SER A 15 -4.39 -10.70 -4.64
N LEU A 16 -3.67 -11.08 -5.69
CA LEU A 16 -3.83 -10.54 -7.05
C LEU A 16 -4.69 -11.45 -7.94
N GLY A 17 -5.17 -12.58 -7.42
CA GLY A 17 -5.77 -13.64 -8.23
C GLY A 17 -4.74 -14.32 -9.15
N ALA A 18 -5.20 -14.89 -10.25
CA ALA A 18 -4.32 -15.44 -11.27
C ALA A 18 -3.66 -14.31 -12.08
N VAL A 19 -2.34 -14.21 -12.01
CA VAL A 19 -1.55 -13.26 -12.80
C VAL A 19 -0.91 -14.01 -13.96
N GLY A 20 -1.31 -13.66 -15.19
CA GLY A 20 -0.80 -14.25 -16.43
C GLY A 20 0.37 -13.45 -17.01
N THR A 21 0.53 -13.53 -18.34
CA THR A 21 1.56 -12.79 -19.08
C THR A 21 1.26 -11.30 -19.20
N SER A 22 -0.02 -10.91 -19.15
CA SER A 22 -0.43 -9.50 -19.14
C SER A 22 -0.23 -8.87 -17.77
N ALA A 23 0.24 -7.63 -17.74
CA ALA A 23 0.47 -6.89 -16.50
C ALA A 23 -0.84 -6.70 -15.71
N VAL A 24 -0.77 -6.95 -14.40
CA VAL A 24 -1.86 -6.70 -13.44
C VAL A 24 -1.41 -5.63 -12.45
N SER A 25 -2.17 -4.56 -12.34
CA SER A 25 -1.89 -3.50 -11.37
C SER A 25 -2.14 -3.99 -9.94
N LEU A 26 -1.24 -3.62 -9.02
CA LEU A 26 -1.44 -3.83 -7.60
C LEU A 26 -2.59 -2.96 -7.03
N GLY A 27 -2.97 -1.89 -7.75
CA GLY A 27 -4.03 -0.97 -7.34
C GLY A 27 -3.73 -0.19 -6.07
N LEU A 28 -2.45 0.05 -5.77
CA LEU A 28 -2.01 0.76 -4.56
C LEU A 28 -2.14 2.28 -4.73
N THR A 29 -2.73 2.91 -3.74
CA THR A 29 -2.78 4.37 -3.58
C THR A 29 -2.06 4.76 -2.29
N ALA A 30 -1.17 5.76 -2.40
CA ALA A 30 -0.51 6.37 -1.25
C ALA A 30 -1.36 7.50 -0.69
N ASN A 31 -1.51 7.55 0.63
CA ASN A 31 -2.31 8.55 1.33
C ASN A 31 -1.58 8.97 2.61
N TYR A 32 -1.72 10.24 2.99
CA TYR A 32 -1.36 10.70 4.32
C TYR A 32 -2.36 10.17 5.35
N ALA A 33 -1.87 9.85 6.54
CA ALA A 33 -2.68 9.52 7.70
C ALA A 33 -2.06 10.16 8.94
N ARG A 34 -2.89 10.73 9.83
CA ARG A 34 -2.39 11.27 11.10
C ARG A 34 -1.93 10.12 12.00
N THR A 35 -0.77 10.27 12.63
CA THR A 35 -0.21 9.30 13.57
C THR A 35 -0.57 9.60 15.04
N GLY A 36 -1.38 10.63 15.27
CA GLY A 36 -1.65 11.22 16.58
C GLY A 36 -1.10 12.65 16.67
N GLY A 37 -1.45 13.37 17.73
CA GLY A 37 -0.95 14.73 17.98
C GLY A 37 -1.37 15.79 16.94
N GLN A 38 -0.83 17.01 17.11
CA GLN A 38 -1.03 18.11 16.17
C GLN A 38 -0.17 17.90 14.92
N VAL A 39 -0.77 18.07 13.73
CA VAL A 39 -0.04 18.05 12.47
C VAL A 39 0.72 19.35 12.30
N THR A 40 2.01 19.26 11.98
CA THR A 40 2.89 20.41 11.69
C THR A 40 3.29 20.38 10.23
N ALA A 41 3.50 21.57 9.64
CA ALA A 41 3.91 21.69 8.25
C ALA A 41 5.37 21.25 8.08
N GLY A 42 5.67 20.55 6.98
CA GLY A 42 7.01 20.07 6.66
C GLY A 42 7.00 19.01 5.56
N ASN A 43 8.20 18.61 5.15
CA ASN A 43 8.39 17.56 4.15
C ASN A 43 8.05 16.19 4.76
N VAL A 44 7.52 15.29 3.94
CA VAL A 44 7.21 13.91 4.35
C VAL A 44 7.81 12.93 3.35
N GLN A 45 8.46 11.89 3.87
CA GLN A 45 9.00 10.79 3.09
C GLN A 45 8.81 9.48 3.85
N SER A 46 8.38 8.44 3.13
CA SER A 46 8.25 7.08 3.65
C SER A 46 8.85 6.09 2.64
N ILE A 47 9.54 5.06 3.13
CA ILE A 47 10.04 3.95 2.32
C ILE A 47 9.18 2.72 2.65
N ILE A 48 8.60 2.10 1.62
CA ILE A 48 7.70 0.94 1.76
C ILE A 48 8.21 -0.17 0.84
N GLY A 49 8.50 -1.34 1.41
CA GLY A 49 8.86 -2.54 0.65
C GLY A 49 7.63 -3.30 0.18
N VAL A 50 7.71 -3.91 -1.02
CA VAL A 50 6.68 -4.79 -1.57
C VAL A 50 7.32 -6.15 -1.85
N THR A 51 6.77 -7.20 -1.24
CA THR A 51 7.25 -8.58 -1.39
C THR A 51 6.16 -9.43 -2.05
N PHE A 52 6.53 -10.19 -3.08
CA PHE A 52 5.63 -11.12 -3.76
C PHE A 52 5.82 -12.54 -3.22
N VAL A 53 4.72 -13.25 -3.05
CA VAL A 53 4.68 -14.67 -2.66
C VAL A 53 3.64 -15.38 -3.52
N TYR A 54 3.88 -16.66 -3.81
CA TYR A 54 2.85 -17.53 -4.37
C TYR A 54 1.82 -17.87 -3.29
N GLN A 55 0.57 -18.10 -3.71
CA GLN A 55 -0.56 -18.47 -2.84
C GLN A 55 -0.89 -19.94 -3.00
#